data_AF-A0A2T6DZ98-F1
#
_entry.id   AF-A0A2T6DZ98-F1
#
_cell.length_a   1.000
_cell.length_b   1.000
_cell.length_c   1.000
_cell.angle_alpha   90.00
_cell.angle_beta   90.00
_cell.angle_gamma   90.00
#
_symmetry.space_group_name_H-M   'P 1'
#
loop_
_entity.id
_entity.type
_entity.pdbx_description
1 polymer ?
#
loop_
_entity_poly.entity_id
_entity_poly.type
_entity_poly.pdbx_seq_one_letter_code
_entity_poly.pdbx_strand_id
1 'polypeptide(L)' 'MTSKEIRDLAPAEVDTRLREAREKLLQLRLRKQTGQIEKTHELRVIRKDIARLQTAKNAKKTQAA' A
#
# COMPACT_ATOMS: atom_id res chain seq x y z
N MET A 1 0.10 -5.71 -6.21
CA MET A 1 0.30 -4.77 -7.35
C MET A 1 1.63 -5.02 -8.04
N THR A 2 1.73 -4.82 -9.36
CA THR A 2 3.03 -4.85 -10.05
C THR A 2 3.66 -3.45 -10.06
N SER A 3 5.00 -3.38 -10.04
CA SER A 3 5.73 -2.10 -9.91
C SER A 3 5.51 -1.13 -11.08
N LYS A 4 5.06 -1.64 -12.24
CA LYS A 4 4.75 -0.82 -13.43
C LYS A 4 3.47 -0.01 -13.23
N GLU A 5 2.38 -0.66 -12.79
CA GLU A 5 1.09 -0.02 -12.48
C GLU A 5 1.25 1.13 -11.47
N ILE A 6 2.20 1.02 -10.54
CA ILE A 6 2.43 2.03 -9.51
C ILE A 6 3.16 3.27 -10.06
N ARG A 7 4.00 3.11 -11.09
CA ARG A 7 4.70 4.24 -11.74
C ARG A 7 3.75 5.06 -12.61
N ASP A 8 2.79 4.41 -13.26
CA ASP A 8 1.86 5.06 -14.20
C ASP A 8 0.76 5.87 -13.49
N LEU A 9 0.52 5.66 -12.19
CA LEU A 9 -0.47 6.40 -11.41
C LEU A 9 -0.11 7.87 -11.21
N ALA A 10 -1.11 8.75 -11.23
CA ALA A 10 -0.90 10.15 -10.88
C ALA A 10 -0.44 10.29 -9.41
N PRO A 11 0.37 11.30 -9.07
CA PRO A 11 0.84 11.51 -7.70
C PRO A 11 -0.31 11.67 -6.69
N ALA A 12 -1.44 12.24 -7.09
CA ALA A 12 -2.65 12.33 -6.27
C ALA A 12 -3.30 10.96 -6.02
N GLU A 13 -3.36 10.09 -7.04
CA GLU A 13 -3.93 8.74 -6.91
C GLU A 13 -3.05 7.83 -6.04
N VAL A 14 -1.73 8.03 -6.05
CA VAL A 14 -0.80 7.32 -5.17
C VAL A 14 -1.13 7.61 -3.70
N ASP A 15 -1.44 8.86 -3.36
CA ASP A 15 -1.81 9.24 -1.99
C ASP A 15 -3.17 8.67 -1.57
N THR A 16 -4.16 8.65 -2.48
CA THR A 16 -5.46 8.00 -2.23
C THR A 16 -5.30 6.50 -1.97
N ARG A 17 -4.59 5.78 -2.85
CA ARG A 17 -4.30 4.34 -2.68
C ARG A 17 -3.53 4.04 -1.40
N LEU A 18 -2.62 4.93 -1.01
CA LEU A 18 -1.84 4.76 0.21
C LEU A 18 -2.69 4.92 1.47
N ARG A 19 -3.71 5.78 1.45
CA ARG A 19 -4.72 5.87 2.53
C ARG A 19 -5.58 4.61 2.59
N GLU A 20 -6.14 4.18 1.47
CA GLU A 20 -6.96 2.96 1.38
C GLU A 20 -6.18 1.72 1.86
N ALA A 21 -4.92 1.56 1.43
CA ALA A 21 -4.09 0.43 1.82
C ALA A 21 -3.78 0.43 3.34
N ARG A 22 -3.63 1.61 3.96
CA ARG A 22 -3.44 1.74 5.41
C ARG A 22 -4.71 1.39 6.18
N GLU A 23 -5.86 1.81 5.70
CA GLU A 23 -7.15 1.48 6.31
C GLU A 23 -7.43 -0.02 6.23
N LYS A 24 -7.17 -0.64 5.07
CA LYS A 24 -7.26 -2.09 4.89
C LYS A 24 -6.28 -2.84 5.80
N LEU A 25 -5.07 -2.32 6.00
CA LEU A 25 -4.11 -2.87 6.95
C LEU A 25 -4.61 -2.80 8.39
N LEU A 26 -5.26 -1.70 8.79
CA LEU A 26 -5.86 -1.54 10.12
C LEU A 26 -6.98 -2.55 10.32
N GLN A 27 -7.91 -2.67 9.37
CA GLN A 27 -8.99 -3.65 9.42
C GLN A 27 -8.46 -5.08 9.54
N LEU A 28 -7.44 -5.43 8.76
CA LEU A 28 -6.80 -6.74 8.88
C LEU A 28 -6.09 -6.93 10.23
N ARG A 29 -5.42 -5.92 10.77
CA ARG A 29 -4.81 -6.01 12.11
C ARG A 29 -5.85 -6.25 13.20
N LEU A 30 -6.99 -5.58 13.12
CA LEU A 30 -8.11 -5.80 14.03
C LEU A 30 -8.65 -7.23 13.90
N ARG A 31 -8.89 -7.72 12.67
CA ARG A 31 -9.30 -9.11 12.42
C ARG A 31 -8.26 -10.13 12.89
N LYS A 32 -6.96 -9.79 12.82
CA LYS A 32 -5.88 -10.64 13.36
C LYS A 32 -6.00 -10.79 14.86
N GLN A 33 -6.30 -9.68 15.54
CA GLN A 33 -6.41 -9.63 16.99
C GLN A 33 -7.66 -10.35 17.50
N THR A 34 -8.76 -10.34 16.73
CA THR A 34 -9.96 -11.12 17.03
C THR A 34 -9.85 -12.61 16.66
N GLY A 35 -8.72 -13.05 16.09
CA GLY A 35 -8.51 -14.44 15.68
C GLY A 35 -9.28 -14.87 14.43
N GLN A 36 -9.95 -13.95 13.75
CA GLN A 36 -10.80 -14.22 12.57
C GLN A 36 -10.06 -14.00 11.24
N ILE A 37 -8.74 -14.13 11.22
CA ILE A 37 -8.00 -14.08 9.96
C ILE A 37 -7.97 -15.44 9.31
N GLU A 38 -8.63 -15.55 8.17
CA GLU A 38 -8.51 -16.69 7.27
C GLU A 38 -7.27 -16.57 6.37
N LYS A 39 -6.89 -15.33 5.99
CA LYS A 39 -5.84 -15.06 4.99
C LYS A 39 -4.70 -14.21 5.55
N THR A 40 -3.82 -14.81 6.34
CA THR A 40 -2.63 -14.15 6.92
C THR A 40 -1.66 -13.57 5.88
N HIS A 41 -1.60 -14.14 4.68
CA HIS A 41 -0.73 -13.67 3.61
C HIS A 41 -1.10 -12.26 3.10
N GLU A 42 -2.36 -11.84 3.22
CA GLU A 42 -2.83 -10.50 2.80
C GLU A 42 -2.14 -9.38 3.58
N LEU A 43 -1.84 -9.59 4.87
CA LEU A 43 -1.07 -8.65 5.68
C LEU A 43 0.34 -8.41 5.13
N ARG A 44 0.96 -9.42 4.52
CA ARG A 44 2.29 -9.30 3.89
C ARG A 44 2.17 -8.59 2.55
N VAL A 45 1.14 -8.91 1.77
CA VAL A 45 0.87 -8.28 0.46
C VAL A 45 0.63 -6.78 0.63
N ILE A 46 -0.27 -6.39 1.53
CA ILE A 46 -0.61 -4.97 1.77
C ILE A 46 0.58 -4.19 2.30
N ARG A 47 1.39 -4.77 3.20
CA ARG A 47 2.64 -4.12 3.66
C ARG A 47 3.61 -3.87 2.50
N LYS A 48 3.77 -4.83 1.58
CA LYS A 48 4.61 -4.66 0.39
C LYS A 48 4.04 -3.62 -0.56
N ASP A 49 2.72 -3.58 -0.75
CA ASP A 49 2.08 -2.61 -1.63
C ASP A 49 2.21 -1.18 -1.08
N ILE A 50 2.07 -0.97 0.24
CA ILE A 50 2.35 0.33 0.89
C ILE A 50 3.81 0.75 0.66
N ALA A 51 4.77 -0.14 0.86
CA ALA A 51 6.19 0.15 0.66
C ALA A 51 6.47 0.55 -0.80
N ARG A 52 5.91 -0.17 -1.78
CA ARG A 52 6.05 0.16 -3.20
C ARG A 52 5.44 1.52 -3.56
N LEU A 53 4.26 1.83 -3.03
CA LEU A 53 3.62 3.14 -3.23
C LEU A 53 4.47 4.28 -2.65
N GLN A 54 5.04 4.10 -1.45
CA GLN A 54 5.96 5.07 -0.85
C GLN A 54 7.23 5.25 -1.66
N THR A 55 7.84 4.17 -2.14
CA THR A 55 9.04 4.23 -2.99
C THR A 55 8.75 4.97 -4.29
N ALA A 56 7.59 4.72 -4.93
CA ALA A 56 7.21 5.43 -6.14
C ALA A 56 6.96 6.92 -5.91
N LYS A 57 6.31 7.29 -4.80
CA LYS A 57 6.14 8.69 -4.38
C LYS A 57 7.49 9.39 -4.19
N ASN A 58 8.42 8.74 -3.50
CA ASN A 58 9.77 9.27 -3.29
C ASN A 58 10.54 9.39 -4.62
N ALA A 59 10.47 8.39 -5.49
CA ALA A 59 11.13 8.43 -6.80
C ALA A 59 10.63 9.61 -7.66
N LYS A 60 9.30 9.87 -7.68
CA LYS A 60 8.74 11.03 -8.38
C LYS A 60 9.18 12.36 -7.76
N LYS A 61 9.31 12.42 -6.43
CA LYS A 61 9.80 13.62 -5.74
C LYS A 61 11.27 13.90 -6.05
N THR A 62 12.12 12.87 -6.08
CA THR A 62 13.55 13.01 -6.41
C THR A 62 13.78 13.37 -7.87
N GLN A 63 12.93 12.91 -8.79
CA GLN A 63 13.05 13.23 -10.23
C GLN A 63 12.55 14.64 -10.60
N ALA A 64 11.80 15.28 -9.70
CA ALA A 64 11.32 16.65 -9.86
C ALA A 64 12.25 17.71 -9.20
N ALA A 65 13.36 17.28 -8.59
CA ALA A 65 14.39 18.12 -7.99
C ALA A 65 15.66 18.06 -8.85
#